data_AF-A0A8T4CH98-F1
#
_entry.id   AF-A0A8T4CH98-F1
#
_cell.length_a   1.000
_cell.length_b   1.000
_cell.length_c   1.000
_cell.angle_alpha   90.00
_cell.angle_beta   90.00
_cell.angle_gamma   90.00
#
_symmetry.space_group_name_H-M   'P 1'
#
loop_
_entity.id
_entity.type
_entity.pdbx_description
1 polymer ?
#
loop_
_entity_poly.entity_id
_entity_poly.type
_entity_poly.pdbx_seq_one_letter_code
_entity_poly.pdbx_strand_id
1 'polypeptide(L)'
;MRKALPAAAFISVLLLSAAAGTQLVNLATANPVSGPPDASTKPPTVTIFSTIVNGNNVSINFKVNVGESATAQSTRIDTVYYIADWNQNETYIYRYYNFEENLFDTQRRTEFSYKLNITAIPEGNHTITVYALEYGFYESGIGFFITGFSSVNFTIDTMPPNVSVLSVESITYGTSDVPLNFTISEPASKISYVLDNQDNVTIDGNTTLTGLPIGVHNVTV
;
A
#
# COMPACT_ATOMS: atom_id res chain seq x y z
N MET A 1 4.42 99.89 20.02
CA MET A 1 3.15 99.44 20.63
C MET A 1 2.68 98.19 19.89
N ARG A 2 2.39 97.10 20.63
CA ARG A 2 1.82 95.86 20.10
C ARG A 2 0.49 96.14 19.38
N LYS A 3 0.24 95.48 18.24
CA LYS A 3 -0.76 94.40 18.12
C LYS A 3 -0.79 93.83 16.69
N ALA A 4 -1.08 92.53 16.66
CA ALA A 4 -0.95 91.60 15.54
C ALA A 4 -1.89 91.90 14.35
N LEU A 5 -1.46 91.41 13.19
CA LEU A 5 -2.09 91.44 11.86
C LEU A 5 -2.21 89.97 11.36
N PRO A 6 -2.93 89.66 10.26
CA PRO A 6 -4.39 89.51 10.15
C PRO A 6 -4.82 88.24 9.36
N ALA A 7 -6.09 88.24 8.92
CA ALA A 7 -6.65 87.66 7.68
C ALA A 7 -6.67 86.12 7.52
N ALA A 8 -7.84 85.47 7.46
CA ALA A 8 -8.84 85.45 6.37
C ALA A 8 -8.31 84.87 5.05
N ALA A 9 -8.83 83.70 4.64
CA ALA A 9 -8.99 83.32 3.24
C ALA A 9 -10.00 82.16 3.08
N PHE A 10 -10.77 82.27 1.99
CA PHE A 10 -11.92 81.47 1.56
C PHE A 10 -11.54 80.12 0.90
N ILE A 11 -12.57 79.29 0.74
CA ILE A 11 -12.66 77.93 0.16
C ILE A 11 -12.21 77.84 -1.31
N SER A 12 -11.52 76.75 -1.69
CA SER A 12 -11.70 76.08 -2.99
C SER A 12 -11.17 74.64 -2.99
N VAL A 13 -11.97 73.75 -3.59
CA VAL A 13 -11.72 72.31 -3.78
C VAL A 13 -10.70 72.10 -4.89
N LEU A 14 -9.75 71.18 -4.70
CA LEU A 14 -8.96 70.61 -5.79
C LEU A 14 -8.80 69.10 -5.55
N LEU A 15 -9.50 68.29 -6.35
CA LEU A 15 -9.20 66.87 -6.53
C LEU A 15 -7.79 66.75 -7.13
N LEU A 16 -6.89 66.08 -6.41
CA LEU A 16 -5.68 65.50 -7.02
C LEU A 16 -5.69 64.00 -6.78
N SER A 17 -5.77 63.29 -7.89
CA SER A 17 -5.54 61.87 -8.05
C SER A 17 -4.17 61.47 -7.51
N ALA A 18 -4.13 60.77 -6.39
CA ALA A 18 -2.94 60.04 -5.98
C ALA A 18 -2.93 58.66 -6.67
N ALA A 19 -2.56 58.66 -7.95
CA ALA A 19 -1.94 57.49 -8.56
C ALA A 19 -0.49 57.40 -8.03
N ALA A 20 -0.35 57.09 -6.74
CA ALA A 20 0.94 56.79 -6.14
C ALA A 20 1.24 55.32 -6.45
N GLY A 21 2.15 55.11 -7.39
CA GLY A 21 2.49 53.80 -7.92
C GLY A 21 2.77 52.79 -6.82
N THR A 22 2.04 51.68 -6.87
CA THR A 22 2.50 50.44 -6.29
C THR A 22 3.77 50.06 -7.03
N GLN A 23 4.94 50.28 -6.42
CA GLN A 23 6.13 49.55 -6.82
C GLN A 23 5.80 48.07 -6.60
N LEU A 24 5.47 47.38 -7.69
CA LEU A 24 5.53 45.93 -7.72
C LEU A 24 7.00 45.58 -7.50
N VAL A 25 7.36 45.29 -6.25
CA VAL A 25 8.62 44.61 -5.94
C VAL A 25 8.54 43.30 -6.72
N ASN A 26 9.44 43.12 -7.69
CA ASN A 26 9.61 41.84 -8.36
C ASN A 26 9.78 40.79 -7.25
N LEU A 27 8.78 39.93 -7.04
CA LEU A 27 8.99 38.73 -6.24
C LEU A 27 9.97 37.88 -7.04
N ALA A 28 11.25 37.95 -6.65
CA ALA A 28 12.22 36.99 -7.12
C ALA A 28 11.67 35.60 -6.80
N THR A 29 11.52 34.76 -7.81
CA THR A 29 11.25 33.33 -7.60
C THR A 29 12.47 32.75 -6.92
N ALA A 30 12.38 32.46 -5.62
CA ALA A 30 13.38 31.65 -4.95
C ALA A 30 13.36 30.28 -5.62
N ASN A 31 14.43 29.93 -6.34
CA ASN A 31 14.58 28.62 -6.96
C ASN A 31 15.55 27.83 -6.05
N PRO A 32 15.06 27.12 -5.02
CA PRO A 32 15.92 26.37 -4.14
C PRO A 32 16.66 25.30 -4.96
N VAL A 33 17.98 25.31 -4.87
CA VAL A 33 18.83 24.35 -5.58
C VAL A 33 18.66 22.98 -4.92
N SER A 34 18.23 21.99 -5.70
CA SER A 34 18.24 20.58 -5.28
C SER A 34 19.56 19.92 -5.66
N GLY A 35 20.15 19.17 -4.75
CA GLY A 35 21.36 18.37 -4.96
C GLY A 35 21.17 16.91 -4.55
N PRO A 36 22.13 16.03 -4.86
CA PRO A 36 22.11 14.66 -4.37
C PRO A 36 22.24 14.63 -2.84
N PRO A 37 21.71 13.60 -2.17
CA PRO A 37 21.96 13.39 -0.75
C PRO A 37 23.46 13.16 -0.51
N ASP A 38 23.97 13.69 0.61
CA ASP A 38 25.35 13.47 1.03
C ASP A 38 25.57 12.04 1.56
N ALA A 39 26.83 11.66 1.72
CA ALA A 39 27.21 10.31 2.15
C ALA A 39 26.73 9.95 3.57
N SER A 40 26.33 10.93 4.38
CA SER A 40 25.84 10.71 5.76
C SER A 40 24.32 10.57 5.84
N THR A 41 23.61 10.84 4.75
CA THR A 41 22.15 10.84 4.68
C THR A 41 21.66 9.49 4.21
N LYS A 42 21.04 8.73 5.12
CA LYS A 42 20.44 7.42 4.78
C LYS A 42 19.05 7.60 4.16
N PRO A 43 18.59 6.67 3.31
CA PRO A 43 17.21 6.66 2.85
C PRO A 43 16.19 6.51 3.98
N PRO A 44 14.93 6.93 3.77
CA PRO A 44 13.85 6.62 4.69
C PRO A 44 13.67 5.10 4.81
N THR A 45 13.24 4.66 5.98
CA THR A 45 12.95 3.24 6.22
C THR A 45 11.47 2.98 6.05
N VAL A 46 11.15 2.00 5.21
CA VAL A 46 9.80 1.42 5.08
C VAL A 46 9.82 0.05 5.74
N THR A 47 9.02 -0.13 6.79
CA THR A 47 8.91 -1.39 7.52
C THR A 47 7.50 -1.96 7.35
N ILE A 48 7.38 -3.02 6.55
CA ILE A 48 6.16 -3.84 6.49
C ILE A 48 6.20 -4.82 7.66
N PHE A 49 5.20 -4.78 8.54
CA PHE A 49 5.19 -5.60 9.76
C PHE A 49 4.01 -6.57 9.84
N SER A 50 3.04 -6.48 8.93
CA SER A 50 1.94 -7.43 8.85
C SER A 50 1.35 -7.45 7.44
N THR A 51 1.13 -8.65 6.92
CA THR A 51 0.45 -8.91 5.65
C THR A 51 -0.57 -10.01 5.87
N ILE A 52 -1.83 -9.73 5.53
CA ILE A 52 -2.94 -10.66 5.69
C ILE A 52 -3.59 -10.85 4.33
N VAL A 53 -3.59 -12.09 3.84
CA VAL A 53 -4.30 -12.49 2.61
C VAL A 53 -5.62 -13.13 3.02
N ASN A 54 -6.72 -12.71 2.40
CA ASN A 54 -8.04 -13.29 2.61
C ASN A 54 -8.78 -13.38 1.27
N GLY A 55 -8.78 -14.58 0.67
CA GLY A 55 -9.19 -14.79 -0.70
C GLY A 55 -8.35 -13.93 -1.65
N ASN A 56 -9.01 -13.11 -2.47
CA ASN A 56 -8.38 -12.19 -3.42
C ASN A 56 -8.10 -10.78 -2.86
N ASN A 57 -8.11 -10.62 -1.53
CA ASN A 57 -7.88 -9.35 -0.86
C ASN A 57 -6.64 -9.42 0.04
N VAL A 58 -5.90 -8.31 0.10
CA VAL A 58 -4.70 -8.19 0.92
C VAL A 58 -4.74 -6.93 1.77
N SER A 59 -4.38 -7.09 3.04
CA SER A 59 -4.17 -5.99 3.98
C SER A 59 -2.72 -5.94 4.42
N ILE A 60 -2.05 -4.81 4.22
CA ILE A 60 -0.65 -4.58 4.58
C ILE A 60 -0.58 -3.45 5.60
N ASN A 61 0.06 -3.71 6.72
CA ASN A 61 0.40 -2.70 7.71
C ASN A 61 1.89 -2.38 7.62
N PHE A 62 2.19 -1.10 7.45
CA PHE A 62 3.58 -0.64 7.35
C PHE A 62 3.78 0.67 8.10
N LYS A 63 5.03 0.92 8.47
CA LYS A 63 5.52 2.17 9.07
C LYS A 63 6.58 2.76 8.16
N VAL A 64 6.57 4.08 8.02
CA VAL A 64 7.63 4.85 7.35
C VAL A 64 8.28 5.77 8.36
N ASN A 65 9.61 5.85 8.33
CA ASN A 65 10.40 6.80 9.10
C ASN A 65 11.40 7.48 8.17
N VAL A 66 11.68 8.77 8.38
CA VAL A 66 12.79 9.46 7.72
C VAL A 66 14.13 8.78 8.07
N GLY A 67 15.09 8.89 7.16
CA GLY A 67 16.42 8.37 7.33
C GLY A 67 17.21 9.14 8.38
N GLU A 68 18.17 8.45 8.99
CA GLU A 68 19.16 9.11 9.84
C GLU A 68 20.10 9.96 8.99
N SER A 69 20.38 11.18 9.44
CA SER A 69 21.39 12.05 8.86
C SER A 69 22.00 12.94 9.94
N ALA A 70 23.32 13.14 9.88
CA ALA A 70 24.04 14.02 10.81
C ALA A 70 24.04 15.49 10.37
N THR A 71 23.78 15.74 9.08
CA THR A 71 23.93 17.05 8.43
C THR A 71 22.60 17.58 7.89
N ALA A 72 21.63 16.70 7.63
CA ALA A 72 20.33 17.10 7.14
C ALA A 72 19.52 17.77 8.25
N GLN A 73 18.92 18.89 7.88
CA GLN A 73 17.95 19.60 8.64
C GLN A 73 16.60 19.51 7.96
N SER A 74 15.59 19.67 8.79
CA SER A 74 14.22 19.78 8.33
C SER A 74 13.71 18.62 7.45
N THR A 75 14.16 17.40 7.72
CA THR A 75 13.72 16.21 7.01
C THR A 75 12.24 15.92 7.24
N ARG A 76 11.61 15.36 6.23
CA ARG A 76 10.22 14.92 6.26
C ARG A 76 9.99 13.84 5.23
N ILE A 77 8.98 13.03 5.48
CA ILE A 77 8.36 12.22 4.45
C ILE A 77 7.67 13.18 3.50
N ASP A 78 8.01 13.08 2.22
CA ASP A 78 7.46 13.92 1.17
C ASP A 78 6.32 13.18 0.45
N THR A 79 6.56 11.94 0.04
CA THR A 79 5.58 11.15 -0.70
C THR A 79 5.67 9.69 -0.28
N VAL A 80 4.53 9.01 -0.17
CA VAL A 80 4.45 7.55 -0.08
C VAL A 80 3.46 7.03 -1.09
N TYR A 81 3.87 6.02 -1.83
CA TYR A 81 3.05 5.35 -2.82
C TYR A 81 3.42 3.87 -2.87
N TYR A 82 2.59 3.07 -3.53
CA TYR A 82 2.94 1.69 -3.84
C TYR A 82 2.80 1.41 -5.33
N ILE A 83 3.51 0.38 -5.78
CA ILE A 83 3.36 -0.22 -7.11
C ILE A 83 3.06 -1.69 -6.88
N ALA A 84 2.03 -2.19 -7.54
CA ALA A 84 1.70 -3.61 -7.58
C ALA A 84 2.21 -4.21 -8.89
N ASP A 85 2.76 -5.42 -8.87
CA ASP A 85 3.32 -6.02 -10.09
C ASP A 85 2.25 -6.26 -11.18
N TRP A 86 1.00 -6.51 -10.80
CA TRP A 86 -0.14 -6.65 -11.71
C TRP A 86 -0.74 -5.31 -12.17
N ASN A 87 -0.31 -4.19 -11.58
CA ASN A 87 -0.75 -2.84 -11.94
C ASN A 87 0.39 -1.84 -11.69
N GLN A 88 1.19 -1.60 -12.74
CA GLN A 88 2.43 -0.81 -12.69
C GLN A 88 2.24 0.69 -12.41
N ASN A 89 1.00 1.14 -12.16
CA ASN A 89 0.73 2.53 -11.83
C ASN A 89 1.08 2.85 -10.37
N GLU A 90 1.71 4.00 -10.16
CA GLU A 90 1.92 4.54 -8.82
C GLU A 90 0.58 4.88 -8.17
N THR A 91 0.32 4.28 -7.01
CA THR A 91 -0.86 4.62 -6.20
C THR A 91 -0.44 5.34 -4.94
N TYR A 92 -0.75 6.63 -4.87
CA TYR A 92 -0.34 7.53 -3.80
C TYR A 92 -1.14 7.30 -2.51
N ILE A 93 -0.43 7.15 -1.40
CA ILE A 93 -0.96 6.98 -0.04
C ILE A 93 -0.85 8.30 0.73
N TYR A 94 0.27 9.01 0.55
CA TYR A 94 0.57 10.26 1.24
C TYR A 94 1.39 11.18 0.34
N ARG A 95 1.12 12.49 0.40
CA ARG A 95 1.91 13.53 -0.27
C ARG A 95 1.90 14.83 0.54
N TYR A 96 3.07 15.36 0.86
CA TYR A 96 3.29 16.63 1.54
C TYR A 96 3.37 17.74 0.50
N TYR A 97 2.26 18.46 0.30
CA TYR A 97 2.04 19.50 -0.73
C TYR A 97 1.85 18.98 -2.17
N ASN A 98 0.62 19.13 -2.67
CA ASN A 98 0.31 19.08 -4.10
C ASN A 98 -0.45 20.38 -4.47
N PHE A 99 0.13 21.24 -5.31
CA PHE A 99 -0.55 22.46 -5.78
C PHE A 99 -1.72 22.15 -6.72
N GLU A 100 -1.77 20.95 -7.29
CA GLU A 100 -2.72 20.59 -8.35
C GLU A 100 -4.00 19.89 -7.83
N GLU A 101 -3.97 19.27 -6.64
CA GLU A 101 -5.03 18.33 -6.21
C GLU A 101 -5.75 18.64 -4.90
N ASN A 102 -5.44 19.73 -4.18
CA ASN A 102 -6.09 20.10 -2.90
C ASN A 102 -6.13 18.97 -1.83
N LEU A 103 -5.16 18.05 -1.85
CA LEU A 103 -5.00 17.03 -0.81
C LEU A 103 -4.01 17.55 0.24
N PHE A 104 -4.53 17.97 1.40
CA PHE A 104 -3.75 18.69 2.42
C PHE A 104 -3.35 17.78 3.58
N ASP A 105 -2.07 17.41 3.66
CA ASP A 105 -1.42 17.28 4.97
C ASP A 105 -0.30 18.32 5.07
N THR A 106 -0.60 19.40 5.79
CA THR A 106 0.35 20.49 6.06
C THR A 106 1.26 20.16 7.24
N GLN A 107 1.01 19.06 7.96
CA GLN A 107 1.85 18.62 9.06
C GLN A 107 3.07 17.92 8.51
N ARG A 108 4.23 18.41 8.96
CA ARG A 108 5.50 17.81 8.61
C ARG A 108 5.68 16.51 9.37
N ARG A 109 5.60 15.38 8.65
CA ARG A 109 5.75 14.04 9.23
C ARG A 109 7.17 13.54 9.08
N THR A 110 7.77 13.11 10.17
CA THR A 110 9.02 12.34 10.18
C THR A 110 8.76 10.84 10.31
N GLU A 111 7.54 10.47 10.71
CA GLU A 111 7.05 9.11 10.76
C GLU A 111 5.53 9.06 10.49
N PHE A 112 5.06 7.96 9.92
CA PHE A 112 3.64 7.59 9.99
C PHE A 112 3.45 6.10 9.73
N SER A 113 2.30 5.58 10.18
CA SER A 113 1.87 4.20 9.95
C SER A 113 0.60 4.20 9.10
N TYR A 114 0.46 3.20 8.25
CA TYR A 114 -0.70 3.07 7.38
C TYR A 114 -1.12 1.61 7.19
N LYS A 115 -2.43 1.40 7.08
CA LYS A 115 -3.04 0.12 6.73
C LYS A 115 -3.57 0.19 5.31
N LEU A 116 -2.84 -0.39 4.37
CA LEU A 116 -3.22 -0.51 2.97
C LEU A 116 -4.15 -1.71 2.80
N ASN A 117 -5.29 -1.50 2.15
CA ASN A 117 -6.21 -2.57 1.78
C ASN A 117 -6.38 -2.58 0.27
N ILE A 118 -6.10 -3.70 -0.37
CA ILE A 118 -6.25 -3.90 -1.81
C ILE A 118 -7.16 -5.09 -2.03
N THR A 119 -8.08 -4.96 -2.99
CA THR A 119 -9.12 -5.95 -3.26
C THR A 119 -9.08 -6.38 -4.72
N ALA A 120 -9.68 -7.54 -5.01
CA ALA A 120 -9.78 -8.07 -6.37
C ALA A 120 -8.42 -8.22 -7.06
N ILE A 121 -7.43 -8.74 -6.32
CA ILE A 121 -6.13 -9.09 -6.87
C ILE A 121 -6.27 -10.36 -7.72
N PRO A 122 -5.65 -10.44 -8.92
CA PRO A 122 -5.66 -11.65 -9.75
C PRO A 122 -5.07 -12.87 -9.03
N GLU A 123 -5.30 -14.06 -9.59
CA GLU A 123 -4.66 -15.30 -9.14
C GLU A 123 -3.15 -15.29 -9.41
N GLY A 124 -2.40 -15.90 -8.51
CA GLY A 124 -0.98 -16.17 -8.70
C GLY A 124 -0.06 -15.50 -7.67
N ASN A 125 1.23 -15.51 -8.00
CA ASN A 125 2.28 -14.92 -7.16
C ASN A 125 2.41 -13.44 -7.45
N HIS A 126 2.40 -12.64 -6.38
CA HIS A 126 2.32 -11.20 -6.45
C HIS A 126 3.29 -10.51 -5.52
N THR A 127 3.74 -9.35 -5.96
CA THR A 127 4.63 -8.45 -5.23
C THR A 127 3.99 -7.06 -5.16
N ILE A 128 3.96 -6.49 -3.96
CA ILE A 128 3.73 -5.05 -3.77
C ILE A 128 5.01 -4.42 -3.25
N THR A 129 5.44 -3.33 -3.87
CA THR A 129 6.52 -2.48 -3.37
C THR A 129 5.97 -1.15 -2.89
N VAL A 130 6.23 -0.82 -1.63
CA VAL A 130 5.91 0.48 -1.03
C VAL A 130 7.15 1.35 -1.08
N TYR A 131 7.02 2.53 -1.68
CA TYR A 131 8.07 3.54 -1.81
C TYR A 131 7.79 4.71 -0.88
N ALA A 132 8.85 5.24 -0.27
CA ALA A 132 8.84 6.48 0.48
C ALA A 132 9.90 7.42 -0.05
N LEU A 133 9.46 8.60 -0.46
CA LEU A 133 10.32 9.72 -0.81
C LEU A 133 10.45 10.63 0.40
N GLU A 134 11.68 10.94 0.77
CA GLU A 134 12.02 11.91 1.81
C GLU A 134 12.55 13.18 1.17
N TYR A 135 12.20 14.32 1.75
CA TYR A 135 12.81 15.61 1.46
C TYR A 135 13.45 16.21 2.70
N GLY A 136 14.62 16.83 2.53
CA GLY A 136 15.29 17.61 3.56
C GLY A 136 16.18 18.70 2.96
N PHE A 137 16.88 19.44 3.81
CA PHE A 137 17.89 20.41 3.38
C PHE A 137 19.13 20.40 4.24
N TYR A 138 20.26 20.77 3.68
CA TYR A 138 21.52 20.95 4.42
C TYR A 138 21.68 22.38 4.93
N GLU A 139 22.61 22.62 5.85
CA GLU A 139 22.97 23.98 6.31
C GLU A 139 23.39 24.90 5.16
N SER A 140 23.92 24.34 4.08
CA SER A 140 24.25 25.07 2.84
C SER A 140 23.04 25.61 2.09
N GLY A 141 21.82 25.25 2.49
CA GLY A 141 20.57 25.60 1.81
C GLY A 141 20.23 24.70 0.61
N ILE A 142 21.04 23.67 0.34
CA ILE A 142 20.78 22.69 -0.72
C ILE A 142 19.70 21.72 -0.24
N GLY A 143 18.60 21.62 -0.97
CA GLY A 143 17.55 20.62 -0.75
C GLY A 143 17.94 19.27 -1.34
N PHE A 144 17.43 18.18 -0.80
CA PHE A 144 17.63 16.84 -1.37
C PHE A 144 16.32 16.04 -1.35
N PHE A 145 16.27 15.06 -2.24
CA PHE A 145 15.29 13.98 -2.22
C PHE A 145 16.02 12.65 -2.13
N ILE A 146 15.50 11.73 -1.31
CA ILE A 146 16.05 10.38 -1.19
C ILE A 146 14.92 9.37 -1.01
N THR A 147 15.04 8.23 -1.69
CA THR A 147 13.98 7.21 -1.75
C THR A 147 14.38 5.96 -0.99
N GLY A 148 13.49 5.48 -0.15
CA GLY A 148 13.54 4.15 0.45
C GLY A 148 12.33 3.33 0.01
N PHE A 149 12.42 2.01 0.12
CA PHE A 149 11.32 1.13 -0.25
C PHE A 149 11.35 -0.18 0.56
N SER A 150 10.21 -0.88 0.55
CA SER A 150 10.10 -2.25 1.04
C SER A 150 9.09 -3.00 0.19
N SER A 151 9.31 -4.31 0.01
CA SER A 151 8.43 -5.16 -0.79
C SER A 151 7.90 -6.32 0.02
N VAL A 152 6.70 -6.77 -0.33
CA VAL A 152 6.13 -8.01 0.19
C VAL A 152 5.68 -8.89 -0.96
N ASN A 153 6.01 -10.18 -0.86
CA ASN A 153 5.57 -11.21 -1.76
C ASN A 153 4.44 -12.01 -1.10
N PHE A 154 3.42 -12.36 -1.86
CA PHE A 154 2.30 -13.20 -1.42
C PHE A 154 1.71 -13.94 -2.62
N THR A 155 0.86 -14.92 -2.33
CA THR A 155 0.14 -15.68 -3.36
C THR A 155 -1.35 -15.49 -3.15
N ILE A 156 -2.07 -15.23 -4.23
CA ILE A 156 -3.52 -15.31 -4.29
C ILE A 156 -3.85 -16.67 -4.88
N ASP A 157 -4.55 -17.48 -4.10
CA ASP A 157 -5.15 -18.73 -4.54
C ASP A 157 -6.61 -18.75 -4.06
N THR A 158 -7.54 -18.61 -4.99
CA THR A 158 -8.98 -18.76 -4.71
C THR A 158 -9.61 -19.97 -5.41
N MET A 159 -8.79 -20.78 -6.08
CA MET A 159 -9.27 -21.99 -6.74
C MET A 159 -9.42 -23.12 -5.72
N PRO A 160 -10.48 -23.94 -5.83
CA PRO A 160 -10.58 -25.13 -4.99
C PRO A 160 -9.57 -26.20 -5.44
N PRO A 161 -9.12 -27.07 -4.52
CA PRO A 161 -8.25 -28.18 -4.86
C PRO A 161 -8.96 -29.13 -5.85
N ASN A 162 -8.23 -29.58 -6.87
CA ASN A 162 -8.70 -30.62 -7.76
C ASN A 162 -8.41 -31.98 -7.15
N VAL A 163 -9.44 -32.83 -7.07
CA VAL A 163 -9.33 -34.22 -6.62
C VAL A 163 -9.33 -35.14 -7.84
N SER A 164 -8.34 -36.04 -7.92
CA SER A 164 -8.29 -37.11 -8.92
C SER A 164 -8.31 -38.46 -8.22
N VAL A 165 -9.37 -39.24 -8.41
CA VAL A 165 -9.52 -40.57 -7.81
C VAL A 165 -8.78 -41.61 -8.65
N LEU A 166 -7.97 -42.44 -8.00
CA LEU A 166 -7.05 -43.38 -8.65
C LEU A 166 -7.46 -44.85 -8.54
N SER A 167 -8.20 -45.26 -7.51
CA SER A 167 -8.43 -46.70 -7.27
C SER A 167 -9.88 -47.16 -7.20
N VAL A 168 -10.85 -46.24 -7.14
CA VAL A 168 -12.27 -46.62 -7.19
C VAL A 168 -12.73 -46.54 -8.64
N GLU A 169 -12.64 -47.68 -9.32
CA GLU A 169 -13.17 -47.88 -10.65
C GLU A 169 -14.59 -48.44 -10.55
N SER A 170 -15.44 -48.18 -11.55
CA SER A 170 -16.78 -48.76 -11.63
C SER A 170 -16.75 -50.24 -12.07
N ILE A 171 -16.02 -51.06 -11.33
CA ILE A 171 -15.85 -52.50 -11.54
C ILE A 171 -16.42 -53.31 -10.36
N THR A 172 -16.54 -54.61 -10.54
CA THR A 172 -16.87 -55.53 -9.45
C THR A 172 -15.59 -55.95 -8.73
N TYR A 173 -15.50 -55.64 -7.44
CA TYR A 173 -14.37 -56.05 -6.58
C TYR A 173 -14.62 -57.45 -5.99
N GLY A 174 -13.58 -58.27 -5.93
CA GLY A 174 -13.63 -59.62 -5.34
C GLY A 174 -13.38 -59.65 -3.82
N THR A 175 -13.24 -58.48 -3.19
CA THR A 175 -12.91 -58.29 -1.78
C THR A 175 -13.89 -57.30 -1.15
N SER A 176 -14.17 -57.45 0.15
CA SER A 176 -14.95 -56.46 0.92
C SER A 176 -14.13 -55.22 1.30
N ASP A 177 -12.80 -55.30 1.14
CA ASP A 177 -11.87 -54.22 1.43
C ASP A 177 -11.39 -53.61 0.11
N VAL A 178 -11.71 -52.34 -0.11
CA VAL A 178 -11.44 -51.64 -1.36
C VAL A 178 -10.59 -50.39 -1.08
N PRO A 179 -9.38 -50.27 -1.65
CA PRO A 179 -8.56 -49.08 -1.49
C PRO A 179 -9.26 -47.84 -2.08
N LEU A 180 -9.22 -46.73 -1.35
CA LEU A 180 -9.61 -45.39 -1.77
C LEU A 180 -8.34 -44.51 -1.84
N ASN A 181 -7.72 -44.54 -3.02
CA ASN A 181 -6.54 -43.77 -3.36
C ASN A 181 -6.95 -42.62 -4.27
N PHE A 182 -6.46 -41.43 -3.96
CA PHE A 182 -6.68 -40.22 -4.73
C PHE A 182 -5.45 -39.31 -4.63
N THR A 183 -5.42 -38.29 -5.47
CA THR A 183 -4.46 -37.19 -5.38
C THR A 183 -5.20 -35.87 -5.32
N ILE A 184 -4.67 -34.93 -4.54
CA ILE A 184 -5.15 -33.56 -4.44
C ILE A 184 -4.10 -32.63 -5.05
N SER A 185 -4.53 -31.60 -5.79
CA SER A 185 -3.59 -30.67 -6.45
C SER A 185 -2.82 -29.78 -5.48
N GLU A 186 -3.35 -29.59 -4.27
CA GLU A 186 -2.80 -28.73 -3.22
C GLU A 186 -3.31 -29.19 -1.83
N PRO A 187 -2.71 -28.71 -0.73
CA PRO A 187 -3.15 -29.06 0.62
C PRO A 187 -4.60 -28.63 0.89
N ALA A 188 -5.45 -29.60 1.28
CA ALA A 188 -6.79 -29.32 1.75
C ALA A 188 -6.83 -29.14 3.27
N SER A 189 -7.69 -28.24 3.77
CA SER A 189 -7.90 -28.04 5.20
C SER A 189 -8.67 -29.20 5.86
N LYS A 190 -9.44 -29.94 5.07
CA LYS A 190 -10.17 -31.14 5.48
C LYS A 190 -10.40 -32.03 4.27
N ILE A 191 -10.24 -33.33 4.44
CA ILE A 191 -10.60 -34.35 3.45
C ILE A 191 -11.65 -35.26 4.07
N SER A 192 -12.66 -35.61 3.29
CA SER A 192 -13.69 -36.56 3.71
C SER A 192 -14.20 -37.36 2.55
N TYR A 193 -14.78 -38.53 2.81
CA TYR A 193 -15.57 -39.25 1.81
C TYR A 193 -16.99 -39.48 2.33
N VAL A 194 -17.91 -39.70 1.40
CA VAL A 194 -19.28 -40.17 1.65
C VAL A 194 -19.42 -41.54 1.01
N LEU A 195 -19.82 -42.53 1.81
CA LEU A 195 -20.12 -43.89 1.34
C LEU A 195 -21.63 -44.11 1.40
N ASP A 196 -22.23 -44.50 0.29
CA ASP A 196 -23.65 -44.83 0.15
C ASP A 196 -24.62 -43.75 0.65
N ASN A 197 -24.28 -42.48 0.39
CA ASN A 197 -25.03 -41.30 0.85
C ASN A 197 -25.16 -41.19 2.38
N GLN A 198 -24.27 -41.83 3.13
CA GLN A 198 -24.19 -41.69 4.59
C GLN A 198 -23.45 -40.40 4.99
N ASP A 199 -23.22 -40.24 6.28
CA ASP A 199 -22.47 -39.11 6.81
C ASP A 199 -21.02 -39.09 6.30
N ASN A 200 -20.42 -37.89 6.30
CA ASN A 200 -19.05 -37.71 5.86
C ASN A 200 -18.05 -38.33 6.85
N VAL A 201 -17.18 -39.20 6.33
CA VAL A 201 -16.07 -39.77 7.09
C VAL A 201 -14.83 -38.93 6.84
N THR A 202 -14.28 -38.31 7.88
CA THR A 202 -13.06 -37.51 7.78
C THR A 202 -11.84 -38.42 7.71
N ILE A 203 -10.93 -38.12 6.79
CA ILE A 203 -9.71 -38.89 6.53
C ILE A 203 -8.51 -37.96 6.40
N ASP A 204 -7.31 -38.46 6.70
CA ASP A 204 -6.07 -37.68 6.58
C ASP A 204 -5.37 -37.88 5.22
N GLY A 205 -5.89 -38.75 4.37
CA GLY A 205 -5.32 -39.10 3.07
C GLY A 205 -5.90 -40.41 2.51
N ASN A 206 -5.13 -41.10 1.66
CA ASN A 206 -5.52 -42.41 1.11
C ASN A 206 -5.90 -43.38 2.24
N THR A 207 -6.99 -44.12 2.03
CA THR A 207 -7.54 -45.05 3.02
C THR A 207 -8.07 -46.31 2.36
N THR A 208 -8.60 -47.24 3.15
CA THR A 208 -9.28 -48.44 2.67
C THR A 208 -10.72 -48.42 3.18
N LEU A 209 -11.68 -48.60 2.27
CA LEU A 209 -13.07 -48.88 2.63
C LEU A 209 -13.15 -50.33 3.08
N THR A 210 -13.29 -50.56 4.38
CA THR A 210 -13.25 -51.91 4.96
C THR A 210 -14.63 -52.48 5.21
N GLY A 211 -14.79 -53.79 4.99
CA GLY A 211 -16.00 -54.51 5.38
C GLY A 211 -17.25 -54.13 4.57
N LEU A 212 -17.09 -53.77 3.30
CA LEU A 212 -18.21 -53.48 2.41
C LEU A 212 -19.11 -54.72 2.23
N PRO A 213 -20.42 -54.63 2.47
CA PRO A 213 -21.37 -55.69 2.14
C PRO A 213 -21.37 -56.06 0.65
N ILE A 214 -21.98 -57.20 0.30
CA ILE A 214 -22.20 -57.53 -1.11
C ILE A 214 -23.25 -56.58 -1.68
N GLY A 215 -22.88 -55.79 -2.69
CA GLY A 215 -23.80 -54.86 -3.34
C GLY A 215 -23.11 -53.81 -4.18
N VAL A 216 -23.91 -52.87 -4.70
CA VAL A 216 -23.42 -51.66 -5.34
C VAL A 216 -23.18 -50.62 -4.25
N HIS A 217 -21.98 -50.05 -4.25
CA HIS A 217 -21.60 -48.98 -3.33
C HIS A 217 -21.20 -47.73 -4.11
N ASN A 218 -21.60 -46.57 -3.59
CA ASN A 218 -21.24 -45.29 -4.17
C ASN A 218 -20.32 -44.54 -3.21
N VAL A 219 -19.20 -44.04 -3.72
CA VAL A 219 -18.27 -43.22 -2.95
C VAL A 219 -18.06 -41.87 -3.64
N THR A 220 -18.10 -40.80 -2.85
CA THR A 220 -17.72 -39.44 -3.27
C THR A 220 -16.63 -38.96 -2.32
N VAL A 221 -15.58 -38.35 -2.85
CA VAL A 221 -14.46 -37.75 -2.11
C VAL A 221 -14.52 -36.24 -2.30
#